data_AF-A0A7C3SWE2-F1
#
_entry.id   AF-A0A7C3SWE2-F1
#
_cell.length_a   1.000
_cell.length_b   1.000
_cell.length_c   1.000
_cell.angle_alpha   90.00
_cell.angle_beta   90.00
_cell.angle_gamma   90.00
#
_symmetry.space_group_name_H-M   'P 1'
#
loop_
_entity.id
_entity.type
_entity.pdbx_description
1 polymer ?
#
loop_
_entity_poly.entity_id
_entity_poly.type
_entity_poly.pdbx_seq_one_letter_code
_entity_poly.pdbx_strand_id
1 'polypeptide(L)' 'MANKLAMEVEKILAAAVGDFIAKATVKKNCELIGTTPDELTVDHLPLLAEKIERSVSFFSGKEVGSGVAEKIRSIKA' A
#
# COMPACT_ATOMS: atom_id res chain seq x y z
N MET A 1 9.01 11.27 -0.05
CA MET A 1 8.38 10.83 1.20
C MET A 1 9.45 10.73 2.25
N ALA A 2 9.24 11.37 3.40
CA ALA A 2 10.12 11.19 4.56
C ALA A 2 9.60 10.08 5.50
N ASN A 3 8.34 9.68 5.35
CA ASN A 3 7.70 8.67 6.20
C ASN A 3 8.16 7.24 5.84
N LYS A 4 8.81 6.59 6.80
CA LYS A 4 9.35 5.23 6.66
C LYS A 4 8.28 4.18 6.39
N LEU A 5 7.08 4.34 6.96
CA LEU A 5 5.99 3.41 6.80
C LEU A 5 5.46 3.41 5.36
N ALA A 6 5.25 4.60 4.80
CA ALA A 6 4.84 4.73 3.40
C ALA A 6 5.92 4.22 2.43
N MET A 7 7.20 4.43 2.73
CA MET A 7 8.30 3.86 1.95
C MET A 7 8.32 2.33 1.99
N GLU A 8 7.99 1.72 3.13
CA GLU A 8 7.93 0.27 3.27
C GLU A 8 6.75 -0.32 2.49
N VAL A 9 5.57 0.31 2.56
CA VAL A 9 4.40 -0.05 1.75
C VAL A 9 4.72 0.09 0.25
N GLU A 10 5.38 1.19 -0.15
CA GLU A 10 5.81 1.41 -1.54
C GLU A 10 6.77 0.31 -1.99
N LYS A 11 7.73 -0.11 -1.16
CA LYS A 11 8.68 -1.19 -1.49
C LYS A 11 7.98 -2.53 -1.68
N ILE A 12 6.99 -2.86 -0.83
CA ILE A 12 6.19 -4.08 -0.97
C ILE A 12 5.44 -4.06 -2.31
N LEU A 13 4.83 -2.92 -2.65
CA LEU A 13 4.12 -2.74 -3.91
C LEU A 13 5.06 -2.80 -5.12
N ALA A 14 6.22 -2.14 -5.06
CA ALA A 14 7.16 -2.09 -6.17
C ALA A 14 7.63 -3.49 -6.60
N ALA A 15 7.79 -4.42 -5.64
CA ALA A 15 8.12 -5.80 -5.92
C ALA A 15 7.02 -6.57 -6.70
N ALA A 16 5.76 -6.11 -6.64
CA ALA A 16 4.62 -6.74 -7.30
C ALA A 16 4.21 -6.03 -8.60
N VAL A 17 4.26 -4.70 -8.64
CA VAL A 17 3.70 -3.88 -9.73
C VAL A 17 4.69 -2.88 -10.35
N GLY A 18 5.93 -2.85 -9.87
CA GLY A 18 6.96 -1.89 -10.30
C GLY A 18 6.87 -0.52 -9.60
N ASP A 19 7.98 0.21 -9.56
CA ASP A 19 8.14 1.46 -8.79
C ASP A 19 7.15 2.56 -9.15
N PHE A 20 6.86 2.72 -10.44
CA PHE A 20 5.97 3.79 -10.91
C PHE A 20 4.53 3.55 -10.45
N ILE A 21 4.03 2.33 -10.61
CA ILE A 21 2.68 1.96 -10.17
C ILE A 21 2.63 2.00 -8.64
N ALA A 22 3.64 1.49 -7.95
CA ALA A 22 3.71 1.51 -6.49
C ALA A 22 3.53 2.92 -5.91
N LYS A 23 4.29 3.91 -6.40
CA LYS A 23 4.16 5.31 -5.97
C LYS A 23 2.76 5.87 -6.16
N ALA A 24 2.18 5.64 -7.35
CA ALA A 24 0.84 6.10 -7.67
C ALA A 24 -0.23 5.41 -6.79
N THR A 25 -0.09 4.10 -6.58
CA THR A 25 -0.99 3.31 -5.73
C THR A 25 -0.92 3.75 -4.27
N VAL A 26 0.26 3.93 -3.69
CA VAL A 26 0.40 4.42 -2.30
C VAL A 26 -0.25 5.78 -2.15
N LYS A 27 0.09 6.74 -3.03
CA LYS A 27 -0.48 8.08 -2.97
C LYS A 27 -2.00 8.05 -3.07
N LYS A 28 -2.55 7.38 -4.09
CA LYS A 28 -4.00 7.36 -4.31
C LYS A 28 -4.75 6.68 -3.19
N ASN A 29 -4.24 5.56 -2.66
CA ASN A 29 -4.93 4.83 -1.60
C ASN A 29 -4.81 5.52 -0.24
N CYS A 30 -3.74 6.28 0.03
CA CYS A 30 -3.68 7.19 1.17
C CYS A 30 -4.77 8.27 1.07
N GLU A 31 -4.90 8.93 -0.08
CA GLU A 31 -5.94 9.95 -0.29
C GLU A 31 -7.35 9.38 -0.09
N LEU A 32 -7.60 8.14 -0.54
CA LEU A 32 -8.90 7.47 -0.41
C LEU A 32 -9.28 7.13 1.03
N ILE A 33 -8.32 7.08 1.95
CA ILE A 33 -8.57 6.84 3.38
C ILE A 33 -8.41 8.12 4.21
N GLY A 34 -8.27 9.27 3.55
CA GLY A 34 -8.18 10.58 4.21
C GLY A 34 -6.82 10.89 4.82
N THR A 35 -5.73 10.23 4.39
CA THR A 35 -4.36 10.50 4.83
C THR A 35 -3.46 10.88 3.65
N THR A 36 -2.25 11.30 3.94
CA THR A 36 -1.16 11.41 2.97
C THR A 36 -0.08 10.36 3.24
N PRO A 37 0.79 10.04 2.27
CA PRO A 37 1.92 9.14 2.52
C PRO A 37 2.86 9.66 3.62
N ASP A 38 3.02 10.98 3.75
CA ASP A 38 3.88 11.55 4.80
C ASP A 38 3.22 11.46 6.20
N GLU A 39 1.90 11.43 6.30
CA GLU A 39 1.14 11.31 7.56
C GLU A 39 0.68 9.89 7.90
N LEU A 40 1.05 8.90 7.09
CA LEU A 40 0.63 7.51 7.27
C LEU A 40 1.11 6.95 8.62
N THR A 41 0.18 6.43 9.42
CA THR A 41 0.46 5.76 10.70
C THR A 41 0.03 4.29 10.67
N VAL A 42 0.43 3.53 11.69
CA VAL A 42 0.09 2.09 11.83
C VAL A 42 -1.41 1.85 11.83
N ASP A 43 -2.19 2.74 12.46
CA ASP A 43 -3.65 2.63 12.55
C ASP A 43 -4.33 2.67 11.19
N HIS A 44 -3.68 3.28 10.20
CA HIS A 44 -4.19 3.35 8.83
C HIS A 44 -3.91 2.07 8.02
N LEU A 45 -2.95 1.24 8.42
CA LEU A 45 -2.50 0.08 7.65
C LEU A 45 -3.60 -0.94 7.34
N PRO A 46 -4.52 -1.30 8.26
CA PRO A 46 -5.58 -2.24 7.96
C PRO A 46 -6.48 -1.75 6.82
N LEU A 47 -6.89 -0.48 6.87
CA LEU A 47 -7.75 0.13 5.87
C LEU A 47 -7.01 0.37 4.55
N LEU A 48 -5.75 0.82 4.62
CA LEU A 48 -4.90 0.99 3.45
C LEU A 48 -4.68 -0.34 2.72
N ALA A 49 -4.40 -1.41 3.45
CA ALA A 49 -4.21 -2.75 2.91
C ALA A 49 -5.47 -3.24 2.18
N GLU A 50 -6.66 -3.01 2.71
CA GLU A 50 -7.91 -3.37 2.03
C GLU A 50 -8.09 -2.62 0.70
N LYS A 51 -7.82 -1.31 0.66
CA LYS A 51 -7.92 -0.52 -0.58
C LYS A 51 -6.88 -0.94 -1.62
N ILE A 52 -5.67 -1.21 -1.16
CA ILE A 52 -4.59 -1.73 -2.00
C ILE A 52 -4.92 -3.13 -2.52
N GLU A 53 -5.45 -4.02 -1.69
CA GLU A 53 -5.87 -5.38 -2.08
C GLU A 53 -6.82 -5.32 -3.26
N ARG A 54 -7.87 -4.49 -3.17
CA ARG A 54 -8.85 -4.31 -4.26
C ARG A 54 -8.20 -3.76 -5.52
N SER A 55 -7.37 -2.72 -5.37
CA SER A 55 -6.69 -2.08 -6.50
C SER A 55 -5.75 -3.07 -7.21
N VAL A 56 -4.82 -3.67 -6.47
CA VAL A 56 -3.82 -4.59 -7.02
C VAL A 56 -4.48 -5.87 -7.53
N SER A 57 -5.51 -6.40 -6.86
CA SER A 57 -6.26 -7.56 -7.38
C SER A 57 -6.91 -7.29 -8.72
N PHE A 58 -7.40 -6.07 -8.94
CA PHE A 58 -8.02 -5.68 -10.20
C PHE A 58 -7.01 -5.62 -11.36
N PHE A 59 -5.80 -5.11 -11.12
CA PHE A 59 -4.80 -4.95 -12.19
C PHE A 59 -3.84 -6.15 -12.35
N SER A 60 -3.59 -6.91 -11.28
CA SER A 60 -2.53 -7.92 -11.22
C SER A 60 -3.01 -9.29 -10.73
N GLY A 61 -4.30 -9.45 -10.48
CA GLY A 61 -4.91 -10.70 -10.04
C GLY A 61 -5.00 -10.86 -8.53
N LYS A 62 -6.00 -11.62 -8.09
CA LYS A 62 -6.39 -11.77 -6.68
C LYS A 62 -5.27 -12.29 -5.78
N GLU A 63 -4.44 -13.22 -6.27
CA GLU A 63 -3.32 -13.76 -5.50
C GLU A 63 -2.27 -12.69 -5.18
N VAL A 64 -1.92 -11.86 -6.16
CA VAL A 64 -0.96 -10.77 -5.98
C VAL A 64 -1.51 -9.72 -5.02
N GLY A 65 -2.78 -9.32 -5.19
CA GLY A 65 -3.42 -8.35 -4.31
C GLY A 65 -3.50 -8.81 -2.86
N SER A 66 -3.89 -10.07 -2.64
CA SER A 66 -3.98 -10.65 -1.29
C SER A 66 -2.60 -10.73 -0.63
N GLY A 67 -1.57 -11.19 -1.36
CA GLY A 67 -0.21 -11.30 -0.83
C GLY A 67 0.44 -9.95 -0.50
N VAL A 68 0.16 -8.91 -1.28
CA VAL A 68 0.59 -7.54 -0.96
C VAL A 68 -0.11 -7.02 0.30
N ALA A 69 -1.43 -7.19 0.38
CA ALA A 69 -2.22 -6.72 1.51
C ALA A 69 -1.81 -7.37 2.84
N GLU A 70 -1.53 -8.67 2.82
CA GLU A 70 -1.06 -9.41 4.00
C GLU A 70 0.29 -8.87 4.50
N LYS A 71 1.23 -8.60 3.58
CA LYS A 71 2.53 -8.00 3.93
C LYS A 71 2.37 -6.62 4.55
N ILE A 72 1.49 -5.78 4.01
CA ILE A 72 1.22 -4.44 4.53
C ILE A 72 0.63 -4.50 5.94
N ARG A 73 -0.32 -5.42 6.20
CA ARG A 73 -0.89 -5.63 7.54
C ARG A 73 0.12 -6.17 8.55
N SER A 74 1.16 -6.84 8.06
CA SER A 74 2.22 -7.43 8.87
C SER A 74 3.37 -6.46 9.20
N ILE A 75 3.35 -5.23 8.66
CA ILE A 75 4.34 -4.22 9.02
C ILE A 75 4.17 -3.89 10.50
N LYS A 76 5.20 -4.21 11.29
CA LYS A 76 5.29 -3.82 12.70
C LYS A 76 6.02 -2.49 12.76
N ALA A 77 5.36 -1.44 13.23
CA ALA A 77 6.03 -0.17 13.58
C ALA A 77 6.15 -0.01 15.09
#